data_AF-A0A7Y2YWV3-F1
#
_entry.id   AF-A0A7Y2YWV3-F1
#
_cell.length_a   1.000
_cell.length_b   1.000
_cell.length_c   1.000
_cell.angle_alpha   90.00
_cell.angle_beta   90.00
_cell.angle_gamma   90.00
#
_symmetry.space_group_name_H-M   'P 1'
#
loop_
_entity.id
_entity.type
_entity.pdbx_description
1 polymer ?
#
loop_
_entity_poly.entity_id
_entity_poly.type
_entity_poly.pdbx_seq_one_letter_code
_entity_poly.pdbx_strand_id
1 'polypeptide(L)'
;MADKLIQQAEERVLRRLMTFTDCLYALGVVLIIQWLPLPSESHATGGIWLLDLFAEYSQNLLAVFIGVVFIVLYWIRSNHLLNELQRSNGVHVAFCMAQVFFILMLLYIVRVSGEIEPASARAGESIVLILTGLFGALGWRYAGTKGLVRKGVSKEDMQKIYIEAYAEPLAALVTLPFAFVGELVWNLAWLAYIPIARFVRARH
;
A
#
# COMPACT_ATOMS: atom_id res chain seq x y z
N MET A 1 9.51 36.35 13.64
CA MET A 1 10.66 35.80 12.86
C MET A 1 10.83 34.30 13.10
N ALA A 2 10.81 33.83 14.35
CA ALA A 2 10.88 32.40 14.69
C ALA A 2 9.78 31.53 14.03
N ASP A 3 8.51 31.95 14.07
CA ASP A 3 7.40 31.19 13.47
C ASP A 3 7.55 30.99 11.96
N LYS A 4 8.09 31.98 11.26
CA LYS A 4 8.35 31.90 9.82
C LYS A 4 9.45 30.88 9.51
N LEU A 5 10.49 30.82 10.35
CA LEU A 5 11.57 29.83 10.21
C LEU A 5 11.08 28.41 10.49
N ILE A 6 10.24 28.23 11.52
CA ILE A 6 9.63 26.95 11.85
C ILE A 6 8.76 26.46 10.69
N GLN A 7 7.89 27.33 10.16
CA GLN A 7 7.03 26.99 9.04
C GLN A 7 7.83 26.58 7.80
N GLN A 8 8.90 27.32 7.47
CA GLN A 8 9.81 26.96 6.37
C GLN A 8 10.51 25.62 6.59
N ALA A 9 10.85 25.28 7.83
CA ALA A 9 11.42 23.98 8.18
C ALA A 9 10.41 22.86 7.98
N GLU A 10 9.16 23.01 8.45
CA GLU A 10 8.09 22.01 8.31
C GLU A 10 7.69 21.79 6.83
N GLU A 11 7.68 22.83 6.00
CA GLU A 11 7.51 22.72 4.55
C GLU A 11 8.66 21.95 3.89
N ARG A 12 9.89 22.17 4.36
CA ARG A 12 11.06 21.42 3.89
C ARG A 12 10.99 19.95 4.30
N VAL A 13 10.50 19.65 5.50
CA VAL A 13 10.26 18.27 5.96
C VAL A 13 9.26 17.57 5.04
N LEU A 14 8.15 18.23 4.68
CA LEU A 14 7.19 17.65 3.73
C LEU A 14 7.83 17.35 2.37
N ARG A 15 8.58 18.31 1.79
CA ARG A 15 9.27 18.09 0.51
C ARG A 15 10.22 16.89 0.56
N ARG A 16 11.02 16.78 1.63
CA ARG A 16 11.93 15.63 1.81
C ARG A 16 11.19 14.32 1.99
N LEU A 17 10.07 14.33 2.72
CA LEU A 17 9.20 13.16 2.88
C LEU A 17 8.67 12.69 1.52
N MET A 18 8.11 13.59 0.71
CA MET A 18 7.58 13.26 -0.62
C MET A 18 8.66 12.62 -1.50
N THR A 19 9.84 13.26 -1.62
CA THR A 19 10.95 12.72 -2.40
C THR A 19 11.42 11.36 -1.90
N PHE A 20 11.55 11.20 -0.58
CA PHE A 20 11.99 9.92 -0.01
C PHE A 20 10.97 8.81 -0.27
N THR A 21 9.69 9.11 -0.10
CA THR A 21 8.60 8.17 -0.38
C THR A 21 8.56 7.80 -1.86
N ASP A 22 8.69 8.75 -2.79
CA ASP A 22 8.77 8.48 -4.23
C ASP A 22 9.94 7.55 -4.57
N CYS A 23 11.12 7.78 -3.98
CA CYS A 23 12.28 6.92 -4.16
C CYS A 23 12.03 5.50 -3.64
N LEU A 24 11.34 5.34 -2.50
CA LEU A 24 11.01 4.01 -1.96
C LEU A 24 10.00 3.26 -2.84
N TYR A 25 8.99 3.94 -3.37
CA TYR A 25 8.05 3.33 -4.31
C TYR A 25 8.75 2.93 -5.63
N ALA A 26 9.60 3.80 -6.17
CA ALA A 26 10.39 3.50 -7.37
C ALA A 26 11.36 2.32 -7.14
N LEU A 27 12.02 2.28 -5.98
CA LEU A 27 12.86 1.14 -5.59
C LEU A 27 12.03 -0.14 -5.46
N GLY A 28 10.82 -0.06 -4.88
CA GLY A 28 9.88 -1.17 -4.82
C GLY A 28 9.57 -1.76 -6.20
N VAL A 29 9.33 -0.91 -7.22
CA VAL A 29 9.13 -1.36 -8.60
C VAL A 29 10.36 -2.10 -9.14
N VAL A 30 11.57 -1.56 -8.91
CA VAL A 30 12.82 -2.22 -9.32
C VAL A 30 12.98 -3.58 -8.64
N LEU A 31 12.67 -3.69 -7.34
CA LEU A 31 12.75 -4.94 -6.60
C LEU A 31 11.76 -5.98 -7.12
N ILE A 32 10.55 -5.58 -7.51
CA ILE A 32 9.56 -6.49 -8.09
C ILE A 32 10.04 -7.06 -9.44
N ILE A 33 10.72 -6.25 -10.26
CA ILE A 33 11.28 -6.72 -11.54
C ILE A 33 12.31 -7.84 -11.30
N GLN A 34 13.03 -7.83 -10.18
CA GLN A 34 13.97 -8.90 -9.81
C GLN A 34 13.29 -10.22 -9.45
N TRP A 35 11.96 -10.27 -9.35
CA TRP A 35 11.22 -11.51 -9.14
C TRP A 35 10.91 -12.25 -10.44
N LEU A 36 11.18 -11.63 -11.60
CA LEU A 36 11.04 -12.30 -12.89
C LEU A 36 12.01 -13.47 -12.98
N PRO A 37 11.55 -14.62 -13.50
CA PRO A 37 12.39 -15.80 -13.64
C PRO A 37 13.57 -15.51 -14.57
N LEU A 38 14.75 -15.99 -14.20
CA LEU A 38 15.95 -15.80 -15.02
C LEU A 38 16.15 -16.96 -15.98
N PRO A 39 16.80 -16.70 -17.14
CA PRO A 39 17.02 -17.74 -18.12
C PRO A 39 17.74 -18.98 -17.61
N SER A 40 18.71 -18.75 -16.72
CA SER A 40 19.55 -19.78 -16.11
C SER A 40 18.79 -20.74 -15.19
N GLU A 41 17.57 -20.39 -14.80
CA GLU A 41 16.75 -21.17 -13.87
C GLU A 41 15.84 -22.16 -14.60
N SER A 42 15.57 -21.93 -15.89
CA SER A 42 14.64 -22.74 -16.66
C SER A 42 15.26 -23.99 -17.25
N HIS A 43 14.47 -25.07 -17.25
CA HIS A 43 14.79 -26.31 -17.93
C HIS A 43 14.26 -26.36 -19.38
N ALA A 44 13.68 -25.26 -19.87
CA ALA A 44 13.09 -25.18 -21.20
C ALA A 44 14.16 -25.35 -22.30
N THR A 45 13.93 -26.34 -23.17
CA THR A 45 14.77 -26.67 -24.33
C THR A 45 14.05 -26.38 -25.67
N GLY A 46 12.86 -25.78 -25.62
CA GLY A 46 11.98 -25.51 -26.75
C GLY A 46 12.38 -24.30 -27.60
N GLY A 47 11.76 -24.20 -28.78
CA GLY A 47 12.07 -23.17 -29.79
C GLY A 47 11.55 -21.76 -29.47
N ILE A 48 10.58 -21.61 -28.56
CA ILE A 48 10.08 -20.30 -28.08
C ILE A 48 10.36 -20.19 -26.58
N TRP A 49 11.65 -20.10 -26.30
CA TRP A 49 12.23 -20.13 -24.97
C TRP A 49 11.57 -19.20 -23.93
N LEU A 50 11.14 -17.99 -24.32
CA LEU A 50 10.51 -17.03 -23.39
C LEU A 50 9.08 -17.43 -22.96
N LEU A 51 8.29 -18.01 -23.88
CA LEU A 51 6.94 -18.47 -23.53
C LEU A 51 7.00 -19.69 -22.62
N ASP A 52 7.94 -20.61 -22.89
CA ASP A 52 8.14 -21.79 -22.07
C ASP A 52 8.57 -21.40 -20.64
N LEU A 53 9.50 -20.45 -20.50
CA LEU A 53 9.88 -19.85 -19.21
C LEU A 53 8.67 -19.27 -18.47
N PHE A 54 7.84 -18.50 -19.16
CA PHE A 54 6.68 -17.86 -18.54
C PHE A 54 5.57 -18.85 -18.16
N ALA A 55 5.42 -19.94 -18.90
CA ALA A 55 4.49 -21.00 -18.54
C ALA A 55 4.98 -21.75 -17.28
N GLU A 56 6.27 -22.08 -17.23
CA GLU A 56 6.94 -22.75 -16.10
C GLU A 56 6.82 -21.93 -14.80
N TYR A 57 7.01 -20.61 -14.89
CA TYR A 57 7.00 -19.69 -13.75
C TYR A 57 5.75 -18.81 -13.66
N SER A 58 4.60 -19.33 -14.11
CA SER A 58 3.33 -18.58 -14.12
C SER A 58 2.92 -18.01 -12.75
N GLN A 59 3.23 -18.70 -11.65
CA GLN A 59 3.00 -18.20 -10.29
C GLN A 59 3.86 -16.98 -9.95
N ASN A 60 5.14 -16.97 -10.35
CA ASN A 60 6.03 -15.82 -10.15
C ASN A 60 5.53 -14.61 -10.95
N LEU A 61 5.05 -14.84 -12.17
CA LEU A 61 4.47 -13.77 -13.00
C LEU A 61 3.22 -13.17 -12.36
N LEU A 62 2.37 -14.00 -11.74
CA LEU A 62 1.21 -13.53 -10.99
C LEU A 62 1.65 -12.67 -9.78
N ALA A 63 2.64 -13.12 -9.02
CA ALA A 63 3.19 -12.35 -7.90
C ALA A 63 3.80 -11.01 -8.35
N VAL A 64 4.54 -10.99 -9.47
CA VAL A 64 5.06 -9.76 -10.09
C VAL A 64 3.92 -8.81 -10.45
N PHE A 65 2.89 -9.32 -11.13
CA PHE A 65 1.73 -8.50 -11.53
C PHE A 65 1.02 -7.91 -10.31
N ILE A 66 0.73 -8.72 -9.30
CA ILE A 66 0.09 -8.29 -8.05
C ILE A 66 0.97 -7.25 -7.33
N GLY A 67 2.28 -7.49 -7.24
CA GLY A 67 3.24 -6.56 -6.63
C GLY A 67 3.26 -5.20 -7.33
N VAL A 68 3.29 -5.19 -8.68
CA VAL A 68 3.24 -3.95 -9.49
C VAL A 68 1.93 -3.21 -9.26
N VAL A 69 0.80 -3.90 -9.26
CA VAL A 69 -0.51 -3.29 -8.99
C VAL A 69 -0.52 -2.64 -7.61
N PHE A 70 -0.10 -3.34 -6.56
CA PHE A 70 -0.08 -2.78 -5.21
C PHE A 70 0.86 -1.58 -5.09
N ILE A 71 2.12 -1.68 -5.55
CA ILE A 71 3.09 -0.60 -5.37
C ILE A 71 2.65 0.67 -6.09
N VAL A 72 2.07 0.55 -7.30
CA VAL A 72 1.58 1.68 -8.09
C VAL A 72 0.33 2.30 -7.46
N LEU A 73 -0.66 1.49 -7.08
CA LEU A 73 -1.89 2.00 -6.44
C LEU A 73 -1.58 2.74 -5.14
N TYR A 74 -0.69 2.19 -4.33
CA TYR A 74 -0.29 2.82 -3.08
C TYR A 74 0.58 4.05 -3.27
N TRP A 75 1.43 4.09 -4.31
CA TRP A 75 2.15 5.29 -4.69
C TRP A 75 1.20 6.42 -5.10
N ILE A 76 0.21 6.13 -5.96
CA ILE A 76 -0.82 7.11 -6.37
C ILE A 76 -1.57 7.66 -5.15
N ARG A 77 -1.99 6.77 -4.25
CA ARG A 77 -2.67 7.15 -3.01
C ARG A 77 -1.78 8.02 -2.10
N SER A 78 -0.52 7.63 -1.94
CA SER A 78 0.45 8.39 -1.13
C SER A 78 0.65 9.80 -1.69
N ASN A 79 0.81 9.91 -3.01
CA ASN A 79 0.91 11.19 -3.69
C ASN A 79 -0.32 12.06 -3.51
N HIS A 80 -1.52 11.50 -3.69
CA HIS A 80 -2.76 12.22 -3.46
C HIS A 80 -2.82 12.79 -2.04
N LEU A 81 -2.54 11.97 -1.02
CA LEU A 81 -2.58 12.41 0.38
C LEU A 81 -1.52 13.47 0.72
N LEU A 82 -0.27 13.28 0.27
CA LEU A 82 0.82 14.21 0.56
C LEU A 82 0.66 15.54 -0.19
N ASN A 83 0.04 15.53 -1.37
CA ASN A 83 -0.26 16.75 -2.13
C ASN A 83 -1.28 17.66 -1.45
N GLU A 84 -2.15 17.12 -0.60
CA GLU A 84 -3.08 17.93 0.20
C GLU A 84 -2.42 18.61 1.41
N LEU A 85 -1.14 18.34 1.68
CA LEU A 85 -0.41 18.91 2.81
C LEU A 85 0.35 20.18 2.43
N GLN A 86 0.36 21.15 3.35
CA GLN A 86 1.22 22.33 3.25
C GLN A 86 2.55 22.11 3.96
N ARG A 87 2.55 21.32 5.02
CA ARG A 87 3.70 21.10 5.90
C ARG A 87 3.63 19.74 6.58
N SER A 88 4.74 19.30 7.16
CA SER A 88 4.82 18.02 7.89
C SER A 88 5.75 18.14 9.09
N ASN A 89 5.63 17.21 10.04
CA ASN A 89 6.46 17.15 11.23
C ASN A 89 6.88 15.69 11.52
N GLY A 90 7.72 15.48 12.53
CA GLY A 90 8.28 14.15 12.83
C GLY A 90 7.24 13.06 13.10
N VAL A 91 6.11 13.40 13.74
CA VAL A 91 5.05 12.42 14.05
C VAL A 91 4.31 12.03 12.77
N HIS A 92 3.95 13.00 11.93
CA HIS A 92 3.32 12.71 10.64
C HIS A 92 4.26 11.89 9.74
N VAL A 93 5.55 12.22 9.70
CA VAL A 93 6.57 11.44 9.00
C VAL A 93 6.60 10.00 9.51
N ALA A 94 6.54 9.76 10.81
CA ALA A 94 6.55 8.41 11.37
C ALA A 94 5.35 7.57 10.88
N PHE A 95 4.14 8.15 10.82
CA PHE A 95 2.97 7.47 10.26
C PHE A 95 3.16 7.11 8.78
N CYS A 96 3.65 8.05 7.97
CA CYS A 96 3.93 7.79 6.55
C CYS A 96 5.02 6.72 6.35
N MET A 97 6.09 6.75 7.16
CA MET A 97 7.16 5.75 7.10
C MET A 97 6.68 4.37 7.52
N ALA A 98 5.88 4.28 8.58
CA ALA A 98 5.26 3.02 8.99
C ALA A 98 4.36 2.45 7.88
N GLN A 99 3.55 3.29 7.24
CA GLN A 99 2.72 2.86 6.11
C GLN A 99 3.58 2.31 4.95
N VAL A 100 4.63 3.02 4.53
CA VAL A 100 5.51 2.56 3.44
C VAL A 100 6.24 1.27 3.82
N PHE A 101 6.68 1.15 5.08
CA PHE A 101 7.28 -0.08 5.60
C PHE A 101 6.33 -1.28 5.45
N PHE A 102 5.05 -1.12 5.81
CA PHE A 102 4.06 -2.19 5.64
C PHE A 102 3.80 -2.51 4.17
N ILE A 103 3.84 -1.54 3.26
CA ILE A 103 3.79 -1.83 1.82
C ILE A 103 4.98 -2.68 1.35
N LEU A 104 6.19 -2.37 1.78
CA LEU A 104 7.36 -3.17 1.44
C LEU A 104 7.27 -4.58 2.05
N MET A 105 6.70 -4.69 3.25
CA MET A 105 6.41 -5.98 3.89
C MET A 105 5.33 -6.77 3.14
N LEU A 106 4.32 -6.11 2.57
CA LEU A 106 3.31 -6.75 1.73
C LEU A 106 3.96 -7.33 0.48
N LEU A 107 4.83 -6.57 -0.19
CA LEU A 107 5.59 -7.06 -1.33
C LEU A 107 6.43 -8.28 -0.98
N TYR A 108 7.09 -8.26 0.18
CA TYR A 108 7.82 -9.43 0.67
C TYR A 108 6.91 -10.66 0.81
N ILE A 109 5.74 -10.52 1.45
CA ILE A 109 4.81 -11.64 1.64
C ILE A 109 4.31 -12.16 0.29
N VAL A 110 3.92 -11.27 -0.63
CA VAL A 110 3.49 -11.64 -1.98
C VAL A 110 4.59 -12.45 -2.68
N ARG A 111 5.86 -12.05 -2.56
CA ARG A 111 6.99 -12.75 -3.18
C ARG A 111 7.19 -14.16 -2.62
N VAL A 112 7.04 -14.36 -1.32
CA VAL A 112 7.30 -15.65 -0.66
C VAL A 112 6.03 -16.48 -0.49
N SER A 113 4.87 -15.98 -0.93
CA SER A 113 3.56 -16.60 -0.70
C SER A 113 3.46 -18.05 -1.18
N GLY A 114 4.10 -18.38 -2.31
CA GLY A 114 4.18 -19.74 -2.84
C GLY A 114 5.18 -20.66 -2.13
N GLU A 115 6.04 -20.10 -1.26
CA GLU A 115 7.09 -20.82 -0.53
C GLU A 115 6.70 -21.11 0.93
N ILE A 116 5.60 -20.54 1.41
CA ILE A 116 5.12 -20.67 2.79
C ILE A 116 3.75 -21.34 2.84
N GLU A 117 3.31 -21.69 4.06
CA GLU A 117 1.99 -22.31 4.24
C GLU A 117 0.88 -21.35 3.76
N PRO A 118 -0.09 -21.81 2.94
CA PRO A 118 -1.06 -20.93 2.28
C PRO A 118 -1.93 -20.09 3.23
N ALA A 119 -2.36 -20.61 4.38
CA ALA A 119 -3.12 -19.83 5.35
C ALA A 119 -2.25 -18.72 5.98
N SER A 120 -0.98 -19.01 6.22
CA SER A 120 0.01 -18.06 6.74
C SER A 120 0.29 -16.93 5.75
N ALA A 121 0.41 -17.22 4.45
CA ALA A 121 0.51 -16.20 3.40
C ALA A 121 -0.70 -15.25 3.41
N ARG A 122 -1.92 -15.83 3.31
CA ARG A 122 -3.18 -15.07 3.28
C ARG A 122 -3.42 -14.24 4.56
N ALA A 123 -3.10 -14.80 5.72
CA ALA A 123 -3.19 -14.09 6.99
C ALA A 123 -2.17 -12.95 7.05
N GLY A 124 -0.93 -13.20 6.60
CA GLY A 124 0.12 -12.20 6.46
C GLY A 124 -0.34 -11.02 5.58
N GLU A 125 -0.79 -11.30 4.36
CA GLU A 125 -1.29 -10.26 3.44
C GLU A 125 -2.42 -9.43 4.07
N SER A 126 -3.38 -10.10 4.72
CA SER A 126 -4.51 -9.43 5.37
C SER A 126 -4.03 -8.52 6.52
N ILE A 127 -3.14 -9.01 7.39
CA ILE A 127 -2.58 -8.25 8.52
C ILE A 127 -1.81 -7.03 8.02
N VAL A 128 -0.98 -7.21 7.00
CA VAL A 128 -0.17 -6.12 6.48
C VAL A 128 -1.02 -5.05 5.79
N LEU A 129 -2.08 -5.43 5.08
CA LEU A 129 -3.03 -4.48 4.50
C LEU A 129 -3.83 -3.73 5.58
N ILE A 130 -4.22 -4.39 6.67
CA ILE A 130 -4.83 -3.73 7.84
C ILE A 130 -3.89 -2.66 8.38
N LEU A 131 -2.62 -3.01 8.64
CA LEU A 131 -1.63 -2.10 9.20
C LEU A 131 -1.34 -0.94 8.24
N THR A 132 -1.15 -1.23 6.96
CA THR A 132 -0.95 -0.22 5.93
C THR A 132 -2.08 0.81 5.91
N GLY A 133 -3.33 0.34 5.84
CA GLY A 133 -4.50 1.22 5.84
C GLY A 133 -4.64 2.02 7.13
N LEU A 134 -4.38 1.38 8.28
CA LEU A 134 -4.44 2.01 9.60
C LEU A 134 -3.42 3.15 9.73
N PHE A 135 -2.15 2.92 9.38
CA PHE A 135 -1.10 3.94 9.48
C PHE A 135 -1.34 5.10 8.50
N GLY A 136 -1.86 4.82 7.30
CA GLY A 136 -2.28 5.88 6.37
C GLY A 136 -3.43 6.72 6.92
N ALA A 137 -4.46 6.08 7.49
CA ALA A 137 -5.60 6.78 8.07
C ALA A 137 -5.23 7.62 9.32
N LEU A 138 -4.37 7.06 10.18
CA LEU A 138 -3.84 7.76 11.35
C LEU A 138 -2.97 8.97 10.95
N GLY A 139 -2.12 8.81 9.94
CA GLY A 139 -1.33 9.92 9.37
C GLY A 139 -2.23 11.05 8.87
N TRP A 140 -3.26 10.72 8.09
CA TRP A 140 -4.22 11.70 7.58
C TRP A 140 -5.00 12.42 8.70
N ARG A 141 -5.52 11.67 9.67
CA ARG A 141 -6.22 12.25 10.84
C ARG A 141 -5.31 13.17 11.64
N TYR A 142 -4.07 12.76 11.87
CA TYR A 142 -3.08 13.57 12.57
C TYR A 142 -2.83 14.87 11.80
N ALA A 143 -2.63 14.81 10.48
CA ALA A 143 -2.42 15.99 9.65
C ALA A 143 -3.58 16.99 9.72
N GLY A 144 -4.82 16.50 9.65
CA GLY A 144 -6.02 17.33 9.81
C GLY A 144 -6.11 17.99 11.19
N THR A 145 -5.94 17.21 12.26
CA THR A 145 -6.02 17.73 13.65
C THR A 145 -4.91 18.71 14.02
N LYS A 146 -3.76 18.65 13.34
CA LYS A 146 -2.62 19.54 13.56
C LYS A 146 -2.52 20.70 12.57
N GLY A 147 -3.48 20.85 11.67
CA GLY A 147 -3.48 21.93 10.67
C GLY A 147 -2.24 21.87 9.77
N LEU A 148 -1.87 20.66 9.35
CA LEU A 148 -0.79 20.41 8.39
C LEU A 148 -1.30 20.45 6.93
N VAL A 149 -2.61 20.26 6.76
CA VAL A 149 -3.33 20.28 5.49
C VAL A 149 -3.35 21.70 4.89
N ARG A 150 -3.30 21.81 3.56
CA ARG A 150 -3.33 23.08 2.83
C ARG A 150 -4.59 23.88 3.13
N LYS A 151 -4.43 25.21 3.16
CA LYS A 151 -5.56 26.14 3.18
C LYS A 151 -6.34 25.98 1.87
N GLY A 152 -7.60 25.55 1.95
CA GLY A 152 -8.46 25.31 0.79
C GLY A 152 -9.12 23.94 0.78
N VAL A 153 -8.58 22.96 1.50
CA VAL A 153 -9.24 21.66 1.69
C VAL A 153 -10.37 21.84 2.69
N SER A 154 -11.60 21.55 2.27
CA SER A 154 -12.76 21.68 3.15
C SER A 154 -12.73 20.60 4.24
N LYS A 155 -13.45 20.83 5.35
CA LYS A 155 -13.59 19.80 6.40
C LYS A 155 -14.33 18.56 5.88
N GLU A 156 -15.26 18.74 4.95
CA GLU A 156 -15.97 17.65 4.29
C GLU A 156 -15.02 16.81 3.44
N ASP A 157 -14.13 17.44 2.66
CA ASP A 157 -13.14 16.72 1.85
C ASP A 157 -12.14 15.98 2.73
N MET A 158 -11.70 16.58 3.84
CA MET A 158 -10.85 15.90 4.82
C MET A 158 -11.54 14.68 5.43
N GLN A 159 -12.84 14.77 5.74
CA GLN A 159 -13.62 13.64 6.25
C GLN A 159 -13.79 12.56 5.19
N LYS A 160 -14.11 12.91 3.95
CA LYS A 160 -14.23 11.94 2.84
C LYS A 160 -12.94 11.15 2.65
N ILE A 161 -11.80 11.84 2.58
CA ILE A 161 -10.49 11.19 2.45
C ILE A 161 -10.20 10.27 3.65
N TYR A 162 -10.51 10.73 4.87
CA TYR A 162 -10.34 9.92 6.09
C TYR A 162 -11.19 8.65 6.05
N ILE A 163 -12.45 8.79 5.66
CA ILE A 163 -13.46 7.73 5.56
C ILE A 163 -13.07 6.70 4.50
N GLU A 164 -12.70 7.14 3.30
CA GLU A 164 -12.21 6.27 2.23
C GLU A 164 -10.96 5.50 2.63
N ALA A 165 -10.08 6.11 3.44
CA ALA A 165 -8.87 5.46 3.91
C ALA A 165 -9.13 4.23 4.81
N TYR A 166 -10.32 4.10 5.43
CA TYR A 166 -10.71 2.96 6.26
C TYR A 166 -11.35 1.80 5.49
N ALA A 167 -11.86 2.03 4.27
CA ALA A 167 -12.59 0.98 3.56
C ALA A 167 -11.74 -0.28 3.33
N GLU A 168 -10.48 -0.08 2.96
CA GLU A 168 -9.51 -1.16 2.72
C GLU A 168 -9.09 -1.91 3.99
N PRO A 169 -8.61 -1.27 5.08
CA PRO A 169 -8.24 -2.01 6.29
C PRO A 169 -9.44 -2.73 6.93
N LEU A 170 -10.65 -2.20 6.79
CA LEU A 170 -11.86 -2.91 7.21
C LEU A 170 -12.14 -4.14 6.35
N ALA A 171 -11.98 -4.06 5.03
CA ALA A 171 -12.11 -5.21 4.14
C ALA A 171 -11.05 -6.29 4.45
N ALA A 172 -9.79 -5.87 4.65
CA ALA A 172 -8.69 -6.76 5.03
C ALA A 172 -8.90 -7.40 6.42
N LEU A 173 -9.55 -6.69 7.34
CA LEU A 173 -9.95 -7.27 8.63
C LEU A 173 -10.99 -8.37 8.46
N VAL A 174 -11.94 -8.17 7.54
CA VAL A 174 -12.96 -9.18 7.20
C VAL A 174 -12.33 -10.41 6.54
N THR A 175 -11.27 -10.27 5.74
CA THR A 175 -10.62 -11.40 5.07
C THR A 175 -9.83 -12.29 6.04
N LEU A 176 -9.33 -11.73 7.14
CA LEU A 176 -8.42 -12.43 8.05
C LEU A 176 -8.96 -13.77 8.61
N PRO A 177 -10.20 -13.89 9.12
CA PRO A 177 -10.74 -15.18 9.55
C PRO A 177 -10.80 -16.22 8.41
N PHE A 178 -11.06 -15.77 7.18
CA PHE A 178 -11.18 -16.65 6.01
C PHE A 178 -9.82 -17.13 5.48
N ALA A 179 -8.72 -16.51 5.91
CA ALA A 179 -7.37 -16.97 5.60
C ALA A 179 -7.15 -18.43 6.03
N PHE A 180 -7.84 -18.89 7.09
CA PHE A 180 -7.72 -20.25 7.60
C PHE A 180 -8.75 -21.23 7.02
N VAL A 181 -9.72 -20.75 6.22
CA VAL A 181 -10.81 -21.58 5.69
C VAL A 181 -10.44 -22.17 4.32
N GLY A 182 -9.94 -21.34 3.42
CA GLY A 182 -9.61 -21.77 2.05
C GLY A 182 -9.41 -20.59 1.11
N GLU A 183 -8.63 -20.79 0.06
CA GLU A 183 -8.20 -19.72 -0.84
C GLU A 183 -9.40 -19.02 -1.48
N LEU A 184 -10.36 -19.80 -2.00
CA LEU A 184 -11.57 -19.28 -2.62
C LEU A 184 -12.38 -18.39 -1.67
N VAL A 185 -12.59 -18.84 -0.43
CA VAL A 185 -13.40 -18.09 0.55
C VAL A 185 -12.67 -16.80 0.95
N TRP A 186 -11.36 -16.85 1.12
CA TRP A 186 -10.53 -15.67 1.39
C TRP A 186 -10.57 -14.66 0.22
N ASN A 187 -10.47 -15.13 -1.03
CA ASN A 187 -10.61 -14.30 -2.22
C ASN A 187 -11.99 -13.65 -2.32
N LEU A 188 -13.06 -14.41 -2.05
CA LEU A 188 -14.43 -13.88 -2.05
C LEU A 188 -14.68 -12.89 -0.91
N ALA A 189 -13.99 -13.03 0.23
CA ALA A 189 -14.10 -12.09 1.34
C ALA A 189 -13.65 -10.68 0.96
N TRP A 190 -12.74 -10.51 -0.02
CA TRP A 190 -12.37 -9.19 -0.55
C TRP A 190 -13.55 -8.45 -1.20
N LEU A 191 -14.59 -9.17 -1.65
CA LEU A 191 -15.82 -8.53 -2.15
C LEU A 191 -16.53 -7.70 -1.07
N ALA A 192 -16.26 -7.94 0.22
CA ALA A 192 -16.72 -7.11 1.32
C ALA A 192 -16.25 -5.66 1.22
N TYR A 193 -15.17 -5.37 0.48
CA TYR A 193 -14.73 -4.02 0.17
C TYR A 193 -15.87 -3.18 -0.46
N ILE A 194 -16.66 -3.75 -1.37
CA ILE A 194 -17.73 -3.02 -2.06
C ILE A 194 -18.82 -2.52 -1.08
N PRO A 195 -19.49 -3.38 -0.27
CA PRO A 195 -20.47 -2.91 0.69
C PRO A 195 -19.84 -2.07 1.80
N ILE A 196 -18.61 -2.36 2.25
CA ILE A 196 -17.90 -1.52 3.23
C ILE A 196 -17.70 -0.12 2.67
N ALA A 197 -17.10 0.02 1.48
CA ALA A 197 -16.85 1.30 0.84
C ALA A 197 -18.15 2.08 0.55
N ARG A 198 -19.26 1.39 0.23
CA ARG A 198 -20.58 2.03 0.08
C ARG A 198 -21.15 2.49 1.41
N PHE A 199 -21.10 1.66 2.46
CA PHE A 199 -21.59 2.00 3.79
C PHE A 199 -20.82 3.18 4.39
N VAL A 200 -19.50 3.13 4.26
CA VAL A 200 -18.55 4.15 4.70
C VAL A 200 -18.82 5.48 3.98
N ARG A 201 -19.14 5.45 2.67
CA ARG A 201 -19.57 6.65 1.92
C ARG A 201 -20.99 7.14 2.26
N ALA A 202 -21.97 6.25 2.41
CA ALA A 202 -23.38 6.63 2.59
C ALA A 202 -23.71 7.24 3.96
N ARG A 203 -22.82 7.13 4.94
CA ARG A 203 -22.99 7.73 6.26
C ARG A 203 -22.69 9.24 6.27
N HIS A 204 -22.22 9.83 5.17
CA HIS A 204 -21.73 11.21 5.05
C HIS A 204 -21.92 11.79 3.64
#